data_AF-A0A351CDB2-F1
#
_entry.id   AF-A0A351CDB2-F1
#
_cell.length_a   1.000
_cell.length_b   1.000
_cell.length_c   1.000
_cell.angle_alpha   90.00
_cell.angle_beta   90.00
_cell.angle_gamma   90.00
#
_symmetry.space_group_name_H-M   'P 1'
#
loop_
_entity.id
_entity.type
_entity.pdbx_description
1 polymer ?
#
loop_
_entity_poly.entity_id
_entity_poly.type
_entity_poly.pdbx_seq_one_letter_code
_entity_poly.pdbx_strand_id
1 'polypeptide(L)'
;MSIRIIACGVFRDALRQIKPQRFHQNVAITYITPYLHNYPQRLEEEILHQIHLAKKAGDEILCVYGRCYPDLDDHLYEMGIPRVPGAHCYEILLGSRRFHVLIDEAAGTYFIEKDLILNFFEYCIQPLELYDPLIRESCFQHYTRLAYIRQPLDPDTVIPNVHDISQLLDLKPLVIDADYSELTANLLKLCTKEH
;
A
#
# COMPACT_ATOMS: atom_id res chain seq x y z
N MET A 1 5.87 19.27 -19.48
CA MET A 1 5.99 17.82 -19.20
C MET A 1 4.71 17.33 -18.55
N SER A 2 4.42 16.03 -18.59
CA SER A 2 3.32 15.39 -17.86
C SER A 2 3.93 14.28 -16.99
N ILE A 3 3.40 14.10 -15.78
CA ILE A 3 3.85 13.08 -14.84
C ILE A 3 2.75 12.05 -14.66
N ARG A 4 3.10 10.77 -14.82
CA ARG A 4 2.28 9.62 -14.43
C ARG A 4 2.77 9.06 -13.11
N ILE A 5 1.93 9.14 -12.10
CA ILE A 5 2.12 8.38 -10.86
C ILE A 5 1.49 7.00 -11.05
N ILE A 6 2.28 5.94 -10.94
CA ILE A 6 1.79 4.56 -10.89
C ILE A 6 1.78 4.13 -9.42
N ALA A 7 0.59 3.91 -8.86
CA ALA A 7 0.40 3.74 -7.43
C ALA A 7 -0.38 2.48 -7.07
N CYS A 8 -0.06 1.92 -5.90
CA CYS A 8 -0.93 0.93 -5.27
C CYS A 8 -2.27 1.57 -4.90
N GLY A 9 -3.37 0.84 -5.05
CA GLY A 9 -4.71 1.32 -4.73
C GLY A 9 -4.88 1.75 -3.27
N VAL A 10 -4.06 1.24 -2.35
CA VAL A 10 -4.10 1.63 -0.92
C VAL A 10 -3.83 3.13 -0.72
N PHE A 11 -3.10 3.76 -1.65
CA PHE A 11 -2.78 5.19 -1.59
C PHE A 11 -3.87 6.09 -2.20
N ARG A 12 -5.01 5.54 -2.65
CA ARG A 12 -6.03 6.32 -3.35
C ARG A 12 -6.54 7.50 -2.53
N ASP A 13 -6.84 7.28 -1.26
CA ASP A 13 -7.34 8.34 -0.39
C ASP A 13 -6.22 9.31 0.03
N ALA A 14 -5.02 8.78 0.31
CA ALA A 14 -3.84 9.59 0.52
C ALA A 14 -3.55 10.55 -0.65
N LEU A 15 -3.45 10.05 -1.88
CA LEU A 15 -3.15 10.86 -3.07
C LEU A 15 -4.29 11.83 -3.41
N ARG A 16 -5.55 11.47 -3.15
CA ARG A 16 -6.69 12.41 -3.27
C ARG A 16 -6.60 13.57 -2.29
N GLN A 17 -6.14 13.32 -1.07
CA GLN A 17 -5.99 14.37 -0.05
C GLN A 17 -4.75 15.23 -0.29
N ILE A 18 -3.62 14.63 -0.64
CA ILE A 18 -2.35 15.32 -0.94
C ILE A 18 -2.52 16.22 -2.17
N LYS A 19 -3.21 15.73 -3.20
CA LYS A 19 -3.39 16.39 -4.51
C LYS A 19 -2.04 16.74 -5.16
N PRO A 20 -1.29 15.75 -5.69
CA PRO A 20 0.02 15.96 -6.33
C PRO A 20 0.03 17.02 -7.43
N GLN A 21 -1.14 17.34 -8.01
CA GLN A 21 -1.32 18.45 -8.96
C GLN A 21 -0.93 19.83 -8.39
N ARG A 22 -0.85 19.96 -7.06
CA ARG A 22 -0.33 21.15 -6.37
C ARG A 22 1.18 21.30 -6.51
N PHE A 23 1.89 20.21 -6.79
CA PHE A 23 3.35 20.20 -6.93
C PHE A 23 3.77 20.34 -8.39
N HIS A 24 2.96 19.80 -9.32
CA HIS A 24 3.19 19.90 -10.76
C HIS A 24 1.84 19.93 -11.50
N GLN A 25 1.67 20.82 -12.49
CA GLN A 25 0.36 21.10 -13.08
C GLN A 25 -0.27 19.90 -13.81
N ASN A 26 0.55 19.11 -14.50
CA ASN A 26 0.10 17.98 -15.31
C ASN A 26 0.49 16.67 -14.63
N VAL A 27 -0.30 16.24 -13.63
CA VAL A 27 -0.10 14.96 -12.95
C VAL A 27 -1.34 14.08 -13.10
N ALA A 28 -1.16 12.90 -13.68
CA ALA A 28 -2.15 11.84 -13.75
C ALA A 28 -1.73 10.68 -12.84
N ILE A 29 -2.71 9.94 -12.31
CA ILE A 29 -2.47 8.81 -11.40
C ILE A 29 -3.14 7.56 -11.95
N THR A 30 -2.37 6.51 -12.13
CA THR A 30 -2.85 5.16 -12.42
C THR A 30 -2.80 4.34 -11.14
N TYR A 31 -3.94 3.80 -10.73
CA TYR A 31 -4.05 2.93 -9.56
C TYR A 31 -4.19 1.49 -10.01
N ILE A 32 -3.35 0.62 -9.45
CA ILE A 32 -3.48 -0.83 -9.62
C ILE A 32 -4.07 -1.40 -8.33
N THR A 33 -4.93 -2.41 -8.44
CA THR A 33 -5.65 -2.97 -7.28
C THR A 33 -4.67 -3.51 -6.23
N PRO A 34 -4.87 -3.21 -4.93
CA PRO A 34 -4.05 -3.77 -3.87
C PRO A 34 -4.03 -5.29 -3.88
N TYR A 35 -5.14 -5.94 -4.24
CA TYR A 35 -5.28 -7.40 -4.26
C TYR A 35 -4.18 -8.13 -5.06
N LEU A 36 -3.61 -7.48 -6.08
CA LEU A 36 -2.52 -8.08 -6.88
C LEU A 36 -1.24 -8.34 -6.08
N HIS A 37 -1.05 -7.77 -4.88
CA HIS A 37 0.09 -8.12 -4.03
C HIS A 37 0.14 -9.60 -3.64
N ASN A 38 -1.01 -10.31 -3.68
CA ASN A 38 -1.08 -11.75 -3.49
C ASN A 38 -0.59 -12.56 -4.70
N TYR A 39 -0.34 -11.90 -5.84
CA TYR A 39 0.08 -12.53 -7.10
C TYR A 39 1.30 -11.78 -7.69
N PRO A 40 2.50 -11.94 -7.12
CA PRO A 40 3.68 -11.13 -7.47
C PRO A 40 3.98 -11.06 -8.97
N GLN A 41 3.90 -12.19 -9.68
CA GLN A 41 4.11 -12.22 -11.13
C GLN A 41 3.07 -11.39 -11.91
N ARG A 42 1.80 -11.47 -11.54
CA ARG A 42 0.74 -10.67 -12.18
C ARG A 42 0.86 -9.18 -11.83
N LEU A 43 1.31 -8.87 -10.62
CA LEU A 43 1.58 -7.50 -10.20
C LEU A 43 2.75 -6.90 -10.98
N GLU A 44 3.82 -7.68 -11.17
CA GLU A 44 4.98 -7.31 -11.99
C GLU A 44 4.54 -7.00 -13.43
N GLU A 45 3.84 -7.93 -14.08
CA GLU A 45 3.31 -7.76 -15.44
C GLU A 45 2.46 -6.48 -15.56
N GLU A 46 1.56 -6.24 -14.60
CA GLU A 46 0.67 -5.07 -14.62
C GLU A 46 1.45 -3.76 -14.39
N ILE A 47 2.41 -3.73 -13.45
CA ILE A 47 3.24 -2.54 -13.23
C ILE A 47 4.06 -2.21 -14.48
N LEU A 48 4.73 -3.21 -15.08
CA LEU A 48 5.52 -3.01 -16.30
C LEU A 48 4.66 -2.58 -17.48
N HIS A 49 3.46 -3.14 -17.61
CA HIS A 49 2.49 -2.72 -18.62
C HIS A 49 2.06 -1.25 -18.44
N GLN A 50 1.72 -0.82 -17.21
CA GLN A 50 1.35 0.57 -16.95
C GLN A 50 2.53 1.53 -17.18
N ILE A 51 3.75 1.12 -16.85
CA ILE A 51 4.97 1.88 -17.17
C ILE A 51 5.12 2.04 -18.69
N HIS A 52 4.95 0.96 -19.46
CA HIS A 52 5.04 1.00 -20.91
C HIS A 52 4.01 1.98 -21.52
N LEU A 53 2.76 1.91 -21.07
CA LEU A 53 1.69 2.82 -21.54
C LEU A 53 2.01 4.29 -21.23
N ALA A 54 2.52 4.57 -20.03
CA ALA A 54 2.91 5.92 -19.62
C ALA A 54 4.09 6.45 -20.46
N LYS A 55 5.12 5.64 -20.70
CA LYS A 55 6.24 6.00 -21.59
C LYS A 55 5.76 6.29 -23.01
N LYS A 56 4.84 5.46 -23.54
CA LYS A 56 4.26 5.66 -24.88
C LYS A 56 3.46 6.97 -24.97
N ALA A 57 2.86 7.41 -23.87
CA ALA A 57 2.18 8.70 -23.78
C ALA A 57 3.14 9.90 -23.62
N GLY A 58 4.45 9.66 -23.44
CA GLY A 58 5.44 10.69 -23.19
C GLY A 58 5.41 11.25 -21.76
N ASP A 59 4.81 10.50 -20.82
CA ASP A 59 4.77 10.86 -19.40
C ASP A 59 6.14 10.54 -18.75
N GLU A 60 6.63 11.43 -17.89
CA GLU A 60 7.59 11.05 -16.84
C GLU A 60 6.87 10.19 -15.81
N ILE A 61 7.58 9.26 -15.19
CA ILE A 61 6.94 8.26 -14.31
C ILE A 61 7.49 8.38 -12.91
N LEU A 62 6.58 8.36 -11.93
CA LEU A 62 6.89 8.21 -10.51
C LEU A 62 6.16 6.97 -9.97
N CYS A 63 6.84 6.14 -9.20
CA CYS A 63 6.25 4.95 -8.61
C CYS A 63 5.90 5.18 -7.13
N VAL A 64 4.65 4.86 -6.74
CA VAL A 64 4.16 4.94 -5.34
C VAL A 64 3.74 3.54 -4.90
N TYR A 65 4.75 2.78 -4.47
CA TYR A 65 4.67 1.39 -4.09
C TYR A 65 5.70 1.07 -3.01
N GLY A 66 5.39 0.12 -2.14
CA GLY A 66 6.41 -0.64 -1.40
C GLY A 66 7.05 -1.70 -2.29
N ARG A 67 7.98 -2.50 -1.75
CA ARG A 67 8.63 -3.62 -2.46
C ARG A 67 7.71 -4.84 -2.52
N CYS A 68 6.62 -4.71 -3.27
CA CYS A 68 5.54 -5.71 -3.33
C CYS A 68 5.86 -6.94 -4.20
N TYR A 69 6.93 -6.91 -4.99
CA TYR A 69 7.55 -8.08 -5.61
C TYR A 69 9.08 -7.94 -5.60
N PRO A 70 9.86 -9.04 -5.66
CA PRO A 70 11.31 -9.03 -5.42
C PRO A 70 12.10 -8.03 -6.28
N ASP A 71 11.87 -8.02 -7.59
CA ASP A 71 12.71 -7.30 -8.56
C ASP A 71 12.22 -5.86 -8.85
N LEU A 72 11.28 -5.33 -8.07
CA LEU A 72 10.66 -4.02 -8.35
C LEU A 72 11.69 -2.90 -8.38
N ASP A 73 12.59 -2.85 -7.39
CA ASP A 73 13.57 -1.77 -7.31
C ASP A 73 14.59 -1.84 -8.46
N ASP A 74 14.99 -3.05 -8.86
CA ASP A 74 15.94 -3.26 -9.96
C ASP A 74 15.31 -2.84 -11.30
N HIS A 75 14.07 -3.28 -11.58
CA HIS A 75 13.34 -2.86 -12.77
C HIS A 75 13.18 -1.34 -12.85
N LEU A 76 12.79 -0.69 -11.76
CA LEU A 76 12.62 0.76 -11.73
C LEU A 76 13.97 1.49 -11.91
N TYR A 77 15.04 0.98 -11.30
CA TYR A 77 16.38 1.54 -11.43
C TYR A 77 16.89 1.47 -12.88
N GLU A 78 16.80 0.30 -13.53
CA GLU A 78 17.18 0.11 -14.94
C GLU A 78 16.43 1.06 -15.88
N MET A 79 15.18 1.37 -15.54
CA MET A 79 14.33 2.27 -16.32
C MET A 79 14.47 3.76 -15.94
N GLY A 80 15.27 4.09 -14.93
CA GLY A 80 15.42 5.45 -14.40
C GLY A 80 14.15 6.02 -13.75
N ILE A 81 13.26 5.16 -13.25
CA ILE A 81 11.97 5.56 -12.66
C ILE A 81 12.13 5.69 -11.14
N PRO A 82 12.01 6.89 -10.56
CA PRO A 82 12.07 7.04 -9.12
C PRO A 82 10.83 6.47 -8.42
N ARG A 83 11.04 5.92 -7.22
CA ARG A 83 10.00 5.43 -6.29
C ARG A 83 10.03 6.21 -4.98
N VAL A 84 8.89 6.39 -4.34
CA VAL A 84 8.87 6.84 -2.94
C VAL A 84 9.57 5.80 -2.04
N PRO A 85 10.34 6.22 -1.02
CA PRO A 85 11.01 5.28 -0.12
C PRO A 85 9.99 4.52 0.74
N GLY A 86 10.34 3.28 1.12
CA GLY A 86 9.54 2.40 1.97
C GLY A 86 9.54 0.96 1.46
N ALA A 87 9.69 -0.01 2.35
CA ALA A 87 9.64 -1.43 2.06
C ALA A 87 8.20 -1.95 1.92
N HIS A 88 7.27 -1.41 2.70
CA HIS A 88 5.86 -1.81 2.69
C HIS A 88 4.94 -0.64 2.35
N CYS A 89 3.83 -0.89 1.66
CA CYS A 89 2.86 0.19 1.42
C CYS A 89 2.30 0.78 2.73
N TYR A 90 2.18 -0.05 3.76
CA TYR A 90 1.79 0.35 5.11
C TYR A 90 2.81 1.26 5.79
N GLU A 91 4.10 1.04 5.56
CA GLU A 91 5.18 1.95 6.02
C GLU A 91 5.03 3.32 5.38
N ILE A 92 4.75 3.36 4.07
CA ILE A 92 4.58 4.61 3.32
C ILE A 92 3.35 5.39 3.81
N LEU A 93 2.26 4.70 4.19
CA LEU A 93 1.06 5.33 4.76
C LEU A 93 1.27 5.87 6.18
N LEU A 94 2.12 5.21 6.99
CA LEU A 94 2.36 5.58 8.38
C LEU A 94 3.56 6.53 8.58
N GLY A 95 4.48 6.57 7.62
CA GLY A 95 5.81 7.13 7.78
C GLY A 95 6.77 6.12 8.44
N SER A 96 8.02 6.14 7.97
CA SER A 96 9.06 5.16 8.28
C SER A 96 9.31 5.03 9.78
N ARG A 97 9.34 6.16 10.50
CA ARG A 97 9.59 6.16 11.96
C ARG A 97 8.47 5.46 12.73
N ARG A 98 7.21 5.76 12.43
CA ARG A 98 6.05 5.19 13.15
C ARG A 98 5.92 3.70 12.84
N PHE A 99 6.15 3.32 11.59
CA PHE A 99 6.15 1.92 11.17
C PHE A 99 7.21 1.09 11.93
N HIS A 100 8.46 1.55 11.98
CA HIS A 100 9.52 0.83 12.69
C HIS A 100 9.25 0.72 14.19
N VAL A 101 8.74 1.77 14.85
CA VAL A 101 8.34 1.67 16.27
C VAL A 101 7.31 0.55 16.48
N LEU A 102 6.32 0.40 15.59
CA LEU A 102 5.33 -0.66 15.71
C LEU A 102 5.95 -2.04 15.52
N ILE A 103 6.80 -2.22 14.51
CA ILE A 103 7.46 -3.50 14.25
C ILE A 103 8.41 -3.86 15.41
N ASP A 104 9.14 -2.89 15.96
CA ASP A 104 10.03 -3.08 17.11
C ASP A 104 9.26 -3.48 18.37
N GLU A 105 8.07 -2.92 18.59
CA GLU A 105 7.18 -3.30 19.70
C GLU A 105 6.59 -4.70 19.54
N ALA A 106 6.17 -5.06 18.31
CA ALA A 106 5.63 -6.38 18.02
C ALA A 106 5.83 -6.73 16.53
N ALA A 107 6.89 -7.51 16.25
CA ALA A 107 7.21 -7.96 14.90
C ALA A 107 6.06 -8.75 14.25
N GLY A 108 5.29 -9.49 15.05
CA GLY A 108 4.06 -10.20 14.66
C GLY A 108 2.85 -9.28 14.47
N THR A 109 3.00 -8.15 13.79
CA THR A 109 1.89 -7.25 13.47
C THR A 109 1.35 -7.51 12.07
N TYR A 110 0.09 -7.91 11.98
CA TYR A 110 -0.65 -8.04 10.73
C TYR A 110 -1.33 -6.70 10.41
N PHE A 111 -0.85 -6.02 9.37
CA PHE A 111 -1.36 -4.72 8.97
C PHE A 111 -2.50 -4.86 7.97
N ILE A 112 -3.53 -4.04 8.16
CA ILE A 112 -4.69 -3.98 7.26
C ILE A 112 -5.09 -2.53 7.00
N GLU A 113 -5.79 -2.31 5.89
CA GLU A 113 -6.43 -1.03 5.57
C GLU A 113 -7.88 -1.29 5.10
N LYS A 114 -8.63 -0.22 4.83
CA LYS A 114 -10.07 -0.29 4.55
C LYS A 114 -10.43 -1.28 3.43
N ASP A 115 -9.74 -1.26 2.30
CA ASP A 115 -10.07 -2.13 1.15
C ASP A 115 -9.90 -3.61 1.52
N LEU A 116 -8.83 -3.97 2.21
CA LEU A 116 -8.64 -5.31 2.76
C LEU A 116 -9.71 -5.68 3.79
N ILE A 117 -10.11 -4.76 4.67
CA ILE A 117 -11.16 -5.02 5.67
C ILE A 117 -12.50 -5.32 4.99
N LEU A 118 -12.89 -4.50 4.02
CA LEU A 118 -14.17 -4.63 3.32
C LEU A 118 -14.23 -5.90 2.45
N ASN A 119 -13.09 -6.33 1.91
CA ASN A 119 -12.99 -7.49 1.03
C ASN A 119 -12.31 -8.70 1.69
N PHE A 120 -12.22 -8.73 3.03
CA PHE A 120 -11.44 -9.74 3.76
C PHE A 120 -11.84 -11.18 3.42
N PHE A 121 -13.13 -11.39 3.14
CA PHE A 121 -13.65 -12.68 2.70
C PHE A 121 -13.02 -13.14 1.38
N GLU A 122 -13.06 -12.29 0.35
CA GLU A 122 -12.55 -12.60 -0.98
C GLU A 122 -11.01 -12.60 -1.01
N TYR A 123 -10.38 -11.74 -0.21
CA TYR A 123 -8.93 -11.51 -0.30
C TYR A 123 -8.11 -12.40 0.62
N CYS A 124 -8.71 -12.89 1.71
CA CYS A 124 -8.03 -13.73 2.69
C CYS A 124 -8.79 -15.02 2.98
N ILE A 125 -10.07 -14.95 3.35
CA ILE A 125 -10.80 -16.14 3.82
C ILE A 125 -10.88 -17.23 2.75
N GLN A 126 -11.40 -16.90 1.57
CA GLN A 126 -11.58 -17.85 0.49
C GLN A 126 -10.23 -18.36 -0.09
N PRO A 127 -9.26 -17.50 -0.46
CA PRO A 127 -8.02 -17.98 -1.10
C PRO A 127 -7.07 -18.71 -0.14
N LEU A 128 -7.11 -18.40 1.16
CA LEU A 128 -6.28 -19.07 2.17
C LEU A 128 -7.05 -20.14 2.94
N GLU A 129 -8.30 -20.42 2.58
CA GLU A 129 -9.16 -21.42 3.24
C GLU A 129 -9.30 -21.21 4.76
N LEU A 130 -9.38 -19.95 5.22
CA LEU A 130 -9.42 -19.58 6.64
C LEU A 130 -10.70 -20.00 7.38
N TYR A 131 -11.60 -20.75 6.73
CA TYR A 131 -12.69 -21.44 7.41
C TYR A 131 -12.18 -22.60 8.27
N ASP A 132 -11.03 -23.18 7.91
CA ASP A 132 -10.39 -24.23 8.68
C ASP A 132 -9.58 -23.61 9.85
N PRO A 133 -9.90 -23.95 11.12
CA PRO A 133 -9.15 -23.48 12.27
C PRO A 133 -7.66 -23.81 12.23
N LEU A 134 -7.25 -24.97 11.71
CA LEU A 134 -5.85 -25.36 11.63
C LEU A 134 -5.09 -24.54 10.60
N ILE A 135 -5.74 -24.18 9.49
CA ILE A 135 -5.14 -23.29 8.49
C ILE A 135 -4.98 -21.89 9.04
N ARG A 136 -6.00 -21.37 9.75
CA ARG A 136 -5.87 -20.08 10.46
C ARG A 136 -4.72 -20.09 11.46
N GLU A 137 -4.61 -21.10 12.30
CA GLU A 137 -3.51 -21.23 13.25
C GLU A 137 -2.16 -21.25 12.52
N SER A 138 -2.01 -22.08 11.49
CA SER A 138 -0.78 -22.16 10.70
C SER A 138 -0.38 -20.82 10.08
N CYS A 139 -1.33 -20.10 9.49
CA CYS A 139 -1.10 -18.79 8.86
C CYS A 139 -0.81 -17.69 9.87
N PHE A 140 -1.46 -17.71 11.04
CA PHE A 140 -1.48 -16.58 11.97
C PHE A 140 -0.74 -16.80 13.30
N GLN A 141 -0.21 -17.99 13.59
CA GLN A 141 0.49 -18.34 14.86
C GLN A 141 1.66 -17.42 15.25
N HIS A 142 2.26 -16.71 14.29
CA HIS A 142 3.36 -15.78 14.54
C HIS A 142 2.91 -14.32 14.63
N TYR A 143 1.63 -14.05 14.44
CA TYR A 143 1.03 -12.75 14.62
C TYR A 143 0.41 -12.66 16.02
N THR A 144 0.56 -11.50 16.64
CA THR A 144 0.02 -11.19 17.97
C THR A 144 -0.89 -9.96 17.96
N ARG A 145 -0.87 -9.20 16.86
CA ARG A 145 -1.54 -7.91 16.74
C ARG A 145 -2.09 -7.71 15.33
N LEU A 146 -3.30 -7.17 15.26
CA LEU A 146 -3.94 -6.72 14.03
C LEU A 146 -3.96 -5.18 14.03
N ALA A 147 -3.17 -4.55 13.16
CA ALA A 147 -3.06 -3.10 13.09
C ALA A 147 -3.84 -2.56 11.88
N TYR A 148 -4.97 -1.92 12.13
CA TYR A 148 -5.69 -1.18 11.11
C TYR A 148 -5.09 0.21 10.94
N ILE A 149 -4.56 0.49 9.75
CA ILE A 149 -4.10 1.82 9.35
C ILE A 149 -5.30 2.59 8.81
N ARG A 150 -5.86 3.43 9.68
CA ARG A 150 -7.02 4.28 9.37
C ARG A 150 -6.58 5.48 8.54
N GLN A 151 -7.10 5.57 7.32
CA GLN A 151 -6.92 6.76 6.49
C GLN A 151 -7.97 7.83 6.85
N PRO A 152 -7.69 9.13 6.67
CA PRO A 152 -8.62 10.20 7.10
C PRO A 152 -10.00 10.18 6.45
N LEU A 153 -10.14 9.52 5.29
CA LEU A 153 -11.40 9.37 4.56
C LEU A 153 -12.10 8.03 4.84
N ASP A 154 -11.56 7.20 5.74
CA ASP A 154 -12.17 5.94 6.09
C ASP A 154 -13.40 6.17 6.98
N PRO A 155 -14.56 5.58 6.62
CA PRO A 155 -15.76 5.74 7.41
C PRO A 155 -15.67 4.91 8.70
N ASP A 156 -16.24 5.43 9.79
CA ASP A 156 -16.29 4.72 11.09
C ASP A 156 -17.03 3.38 11.00
N THR A 157 -17.84 3.17 9.95
CA THR A 157 -18.56 1.92 9.69
C THR A 157 -17.63 0.72 9.43
N VAL A 158 -16.32 0.95 9.22
CA VAL A 158 -15.31 -0.10 9.04
C VAL A 158 -14.83 -0.67 10.39
N ILE A 159 -14.98 0.08 11.49
CA ILE A 159 -14.48 -0.32 12.82
C ILE A 159 -15.07 -1.64 13.32
N PRO A 160 -16.39 -1.92 13.19
CA PRO A 160 -16.94 -3.22 13.56
C PRO A 160 -16.24 -4.39 12.85
N ASN A 161 -15.95 -4.26 11.54
CA ASN A 161 -15.26 -5.29 10.78
C ASN A 161 -13.82 -5.53 11.28
N VAL A 162 -13.13 -4.49 11.78
CA VAL A 162 -11.79 -4.65 12.39
C VAL A 162 -11.90 -5.55 13.63
N HIS A 163 -12.93 -5.35 14.45
CA HIS A 163 -13.19 -6.20 15.61
C HIS A 163 -13.52 -7.64 15.20
N ASP A 164 -14.38 -7.83 14.21
CA ASP A 164 -14.75 -9.17 13.72
C ASP A 164 -13.53 -9.93 13.18
N ILE A 165 -12.69 -9.27 12.37
CA ILE A 165 -11.45 -9.87 11.85
C ILE A 165 -10.49 -10.19 13.00
N SER A 166 -10.32 -9.27 13.96
CA SER A 166 -9.46 -9.51 15.13
C SER A 166 -9.88 -10.74 15.93
N GLN A 167 -11.18 -10.94 16.13
CA GLN A 167 -11.72 -12.10 16.86
C GLN A 167 -11.55 -13.38 16.04
N LEU A 168 -11.79 -13.30 14.73
CA LEU A 168 -11.65 -14.45 13.83
C LEU A 168 -10.21 -14.97 13.79
N LEU A 169 -9.23 -14.08 13.84
CA LEU A 169 -7.80 -14.40 13.77
C LEU A 169 -7.14 -14.56 15.14
N ASP A 170 -7.86 -14.33 16.24
CA ASP A 170 -7.33 -14.28 17.61
C ASP A 170 -6.16 -13.30 17.81
N LEU A 171 -6.29 -12.09 17.25
CA LEU A 171 -5.27 -11.05 17.30
C LEU A 171 -5.73 -9.83 18.10
N LYS A 172 -4.82 -9.19 18.84
CA LYS A 172 -5.13 -7.94 19.55
C LYS A 172 -5.34 -6.79 18.55
N PRO A 173 -6.51 -6.13 18.49
CA PRO A 173 -6.73 -5.03 17.56
C PRO A 173 -6.00 -3.76 18.01
N LEU A 174 -5.50 -3.00 17.03
CA LEU A 174 -4.92 -1.68 17.19
C LEU A 174 -5.35 -0.81 16.00
N VAL A 175 -5.95 0.36 16.26
CA VAL A 175 -6.29 1.34 15.24
C VAL A 175 -5.27 2.47 15.28
N ILE A 176 -4.71 2.81 14.12
CA ILE A 176 -3.65 3.81 14.00
C ILE A 176 -3.97 4.72 12.82
N ASP A 177 -4.00 6.03 13.05
CA ASP A 177 -4.19 6.98 11.96
C ASP A 177 -2.94 7.05 11.08
N ALA A 178 -3.15 7.01 9.77
CA ALA A 178 -2.14 7.25 8.76
C ALA A 178 -1.51 8.65 8.92
N ASP A 179 -0.25 8.80 8.50
CA ASP A 179 0.45 10.08 8.46
C ASP A 179 1.08 10.27 7.09
N TYR A 180 0.47 11.16 6.30
CA TYR A 180 0.89 11.44 4.94
C TYR A 180 2.05 12.42 4.86
N SER A 181 2.59 12.93 5.97
CA SER A 181 3.61 13.98 5.96
C SER A 181 4.85 13.56 5.17
N GLU A 182 5.35 12.34 5.42
CA GLU A 182 6.53 11.80 4.73
C GLU A 182 6.24 11.54 3.25
N LEU A 183 5.10 10.89 2.93
CA LEU A 183 4.66 10.69 1.54
C LEU A 183 4.50 12.02 0.79
N THR A 184 3.93 13.04 1.42
CA THR A 184 3.74 14.38 0.87
C THR A 184 5.08 15.04 0.55
N ALA A 185 6.04 15.00 1.48
CA ALA A 185 7.37 15.55 1.28
C ALA A 185 8.13 14.85 0.14
N ASN A 186 8.02 13.51 0.07
CA ASN A 186 8.63 12.72 -0.99
C ASN A 186 8.01 13.04 -2.37
N LEU A 187 6.69 13.12 -2.46
CA LEU A 187 6.01 13.49 -3.70
C LEU A 187 6.34 14.91 -4.16
N LEU A 188 6.39 15.88 -3.24
CA LEU A 188 6.83 17.24 -3.57
C LEU A 188 8.23 17.23 -4.18
N LYS A 189 9.18 16.53 -3.53
CA LYS A 189 10.56 16.43 -4.00
C LYS A 189 10.65 15.76 -5.37
N LEU A 190 9.88 14.70 -5.62
CA LEU A 190 9.93 13.94 -6.87
C LEU A 190 9.21 14.65 -8.02
N CYS A 191 8.09 15.32 -7.77
CA CYS A 191 7.34 16.05 -8.80
C CYS A 191 7.98 17.39 -9.22
N THR A 192 8.92 17.92 -8.43
CA THR A 192 9.56 19.23 -8.69
C THR A 192 10.99 19.13 -9.19
N LYS A 193 11.57 17.93 -9.24
CA LYS A 193 12.88 17.74 -9.86
C LYS A 193 12.75 17.95 -11.36
N GLU A 194 13.42 18.97 -11.89
CA GLU A 194 13.76 19.02 -13.32
C GLU A 194 14.76 17.89 -13.58
N HIS A 195 14.36 16.92 -14.41
CA HIS A 195 15.20 15.82 -14.87
C HIS A 195 15.83 16.15 -16.23
#